data_AF-E4TJM1-F1
#
_entry.id   AF-E4TJM1-F1
#
_cell.length_a   1.000
_cell.length_b   1.000
_cell.length_c   1.000
_cell.angle_alpha   90.00
_cell.angle_beta   90.00
_cell.angle_gamma   90.00
#
_symmetry.space_group_name_H-M   'P 1'
#
loop_
_entity.id
_entity.type
_entity.pdbx_description
1 polymer ?
#
loop_
_entity_poly.entity_id
_entity_poly.type
_entity_poly.pdbx_seq_one_letter_code
_entity_poly.pdbx_strand_id
1 'polypeptide(L)'
;MKTLKELYRATTFVELICRFIEINYGVKITETNSECLLKILYSVFNRYPETEEDLDFFVRFYLRDCLWNNESYFFRNKAQLEELVKIAKGDLVRILSFGCAEGQEPYSISIVLTDQGIKHKIYAVDLDEIAISKAKTGIYTPFDLRNFDERYTWAFRVEGEYIHIREELKENVEFLHINCLKEPLEEYIRQKVDFIFCNNVLVYLTDNYKKNIAKQFCNLLVYDGYIFTTQEEKSHFGMMPGLVKISDEPVLFQKKNISQIIEKDLRDLYLLSGNNEQTDDEVIIGYENALKDNFNIEILRRLVTLNINRERFDEAKKWQYLVLISGEQNEDDIDLYLEICRRTGDMEELLDMLRKKVNIFKKEKDILLLINIAKDIGNADLYFSYKNLYESLFNKKLF
;
A
#
# COMPACT_ATOMS: atom_id res chain seq x y z
N MET A 1 -36.37 4.14 -20.64
CA MET A 1 -35.33 4.93 -19.96
C MET A 1 -35.98 6.19 -19.41
N LYS A 2 -35.94 6.40 -18.09
CA LYS A 2 -36.31 7.70 -17.51
C LYS A 2 -35.19 8.69 -17.82
N THR A 3 -35.52 9.91 -18.23
CA THR A 3 -34.52 10.96 -18.49
C THR A 3 -33.79 11.32 -17.21
N LEU A 4 -32.46 11.52 -17.24
CA LEU A 4 -31.61 11.89 -16.08
C LEU A 4 -32.21 13.05 -15.25
N LYS A 5 -32.93 13.96 -15.91
CA LYS A 5 -33.68 15.07 -15.30
C LYS A 5 -34.71 14.65 -14.23
N GLU A 6 -35.30 13.45 -14.34
CA GLU A 6 -36.25 12.91 -13.37
C GLU A 6 -35.57 12.32 -12.11
N LEU A 7 -34.26 12.06 -12.18
CA LEU A 7 -33.44 11.54 -11.07
C LEU A 7 -32.82 12.64 -10.18
N TYR A 8 -32.99 13.93 -10.47
CA TYR A 8 -32.21 15.03 -9.86
C TYR A 8 -32.89 15.88 -8.76
N ARG A 9 -33.82 15.34 -7.94
CA ARG A 9 -34.31 16.08 -6.75
C ARG A 9 -33.24 16.11 -5.65
N ALA A 10 -32.38 17.14 -5.66
CA ALA A 10 -31.41 17.60 -4.65
C ALA A 10 -30.68 16.52 -3.80
N THR A 11 -31.39 15.77 -2.93
CA THR A 11 -30.87 14.59 -2.23
C THR A 11 -30.39 13.52 -3.21
N THR A 12 -31.14 13.26 -4.29
CA THR A 12 -30.81 12.21 -5.26
C THR A 12 -29.66 12.58 -6.19
N PHE A 13 -29.39 13.88 -6.40
CA PHE A 13 -28.24 14.31 -7.21
C PHE A 13 -26.92 14.11 -6.49
N VAL A 14 -26.85 14.51 -5.22
CA VAL A 14 -25.66 14.31 -4.38
C VAL A 14 -25.34 12.82 -4.28
N GLU A 15 -26.35 11.99 -4.01
CA GLU A 15 -26.18 10.52 -4.00
C GLU A 15 -25.69 9.97 -5.34
N LEU A 16 -26.20 10.47 -6.46
CA LEU A 16 -25.78 10.07 -7.80
C LEU A 16 -24.32 10.45 -8.05
N ILE A 17 -23.90 11.67 -7.69
CA ILE A 17 -22.52 12.12 -7.81
C ILE A 17 -21.59 11.29 -6.92
N CYS A 18 -21.94 11.08 -5.65
CA CYS A 18 -21.13 10.28 -4.74
C CYS A 18 -20.94 8.85 -5.28
N ARG A 19 -22.02 8.21 -5.75
CA ARG A 19 -21.94 6.88 -6.39
C ARG A 19 -21.10 6.90 -7.65
N PHE A 20 -21.26 7.93 -8.49
CA PHE A 20 -20.47 8.07 -9.72
C PHE A 20 -18.97 8.19 -9.40
N ILE A 21 -18.62 8.98 -8.38
CA ILE A 21 -17.24 9.14 -7.91
C ILE A 21 -16.68 7.82 -7.39
N GLU A 22 -17.42 7.13 -6.52
CA GLU A 22 -16.99 5.83 -5.99
C GLU A 22 -16.80 4.78 -7.08
N ILE A 23 -17.70 4.71 -8.07
CA ILE A 23 -17.64 3.72 -9.16
C ILE A 23 -16.54 4.05 -10.17
N ASN A 24 -16.38 5.32 -10.55
CA ASN A 24 -15.50 5.71 -11.65
C ASN A 24 -14.09 6.09 -11.21
N TYR A 25 -13.92 6.54 -9.97
CA TYR A 25 -12.65 7.03 -9.43
C TYR A 25 -12.23 6.30 -8.15
N GLY A 26 -13.11 5.50 -7.55
CA GLY A 26 -12.78 4.69 -6.39
C GLY A 26 -12.53 5.51 -5.13
N VAL A 27 -12.91 6.79 -5.13
CA VAL A 27 -12.74 7.73 -4.02
C VAL A 27 -13.90 7.57 -3.04
N LYS A 28 -13.58 7.36 -1.77
CA LYS A 28 -14.53 7.27 -0.67
C LYS A 28 -14.98 8.67 -0.27
N ILE A 29 -16.28 8.92 -0.35
CA ILE A 29 -16.86 10.14 0.22
C ILE A 29 -17.00 9.96 1.74
N THR A 30 -16.50 10.95 2.49
CA THR A 30 -16.49 11.00 3.95
C THR A 30 -17.24 12.25 4.41
N GLU A 31 -17.52 12.36 5.72
CA GLU A 31 -18.10 13.58 6.28
C GLU A 31 -17.20 14.81 6.03
N THR A 32 -15.88 14.63 5.98
CA THR A 32 -14.92 15.72 5.84
C THR A 32 -14.90 16.32 4.44
N ASN A 33 -15.01 15.51 3.38
CA ASN A 33 -15.05 16.02 2.01
C ASN A 33 -16.49 16.29 1.50
N SER A 34 -17.52 15.81 2.21
CA SER A 34 -18.92 16.06 1.84
C SER A 34 -19.30 17.54 1.96
N GLU A 35 -18.80 18.27 2.95
CA GLU A 35 -19.06 19.71 3.07
C GLU A 35 -18.48 20.52 1.90
N CYS A 36 -17.25 20.20 1.50
CA CYS A 36 -16.60 20.82 0.34
C CYS A 36 -17.41 20.54 -0.92
N LEU A 37 -17.76 19.26 -1.12
CA LEU A 37 -18.56 18.81 -2.26
C LEU A 37 -19.91 19.54 -2.30
N LEU A 38 -20.64 19.61 -1.18
CA LEU A 38 -21.91 20.33 -1.09
C LEU A 38 -21.77 21.82 -1.42
N LYS A 39 -20.76 22.51 -0.88
CA LYS A 39 -20.50 23.93 -1.18
C LYS A 39 -20.30 24.15 -2.67
N ILE A 40 -19.50 23.31 -3.33
CA ILE A 40 -19.29 23.40 -4.77
C ILE A 40 -20.59 23.13 -5.51
N LEU A 41 -21.28 22.03 -5.22
CA LEU A 41 -22.55 21.69 -5.87
C LEU A 41 -23.61 22.79 -5.75
N TYR A 42 -23.71 23.48 -4.61
CA TYR A 42 -24.58 24.63 -4.44
C TYR A 42 -24.13 25.84 -5.29
N SER A 43 -22.83 26.06 -5.43
CA SER A 43 -22.30 27.16 -6.26
C SER A 43 -22.51 26.92 -7.77
N VAL A 44 -22.55 25.65 -8.21
CA VAL A 44 -22.74 25.29 -9.63
C VAL A 44 -24.15 24.77 -9.94
N PHE A 45 -25.13 25.02 -9.06
CA PHE A 45 -26.49 24.46 -9.09
C PHE A 45 -27.26 24.66 -10.43
N ASN A 46 -26.86 25.60 -11.29
CA ASN A 46 -27.50 25.83 -12.59
C ASN A 46 -26.81 25.14 -13.79
N ARG A 47 -25.78 24.31 -13.55
CA ARG A 47 -25.06 23.55 -14.60
C ARG A 47 -25.07 22.05 -14.28
N TYR A 48 -26.27 21.46 -14.28
CA TYR A 48 -26.37 20.01 -14.12
C TYR A 48 -25.79 19.30 -15.34
N PRO A 49 -24.90 18.32 -15.16
CA PRO A 49 -24.43 17.49 -16.25
C PRO A 49 -25.60 16.71 -16.85
N GLU A 50 -25.72 16.69 -18.18
CA GLU A 50 -26.82 16.02 -18.88
C GLU A 50 -26.45 14.61 -19.37
N THR A 51 -25.14 14.35 -19.49
CA THR A 51 -24.57 13.06 -19.90
C THR A 51 -23.56 12.54 -18.87
N GLU A 52 -23.15 11.26 -18.99
CA GLU A 52 -22.06 10.72 -18.17
C GLU A 52 -20.72 11.41 -18.47
N GLU A 53 -20.48 11.85 -19.71
CA GLU A 53 -19.30 12.59 -20.12
C GLU A 53 -19.26 13.98 -19.47
N ASP A 54 -20.39 14.68 -19.42
CA ASP A 54 -20.50 15.96 -18.70
C ASP A 54 -20.27 15.77 -17.20
N LEU A 55 -20.77 14.67 -16.64
CA LEU A 55 -20.61 14.35 -15.22
C LEU A 55 -19.15 14.02 -14.89
N ASP A 56 -18.49 13.26 -15.76
CA ASP A 56 -17.07 12.96 -15.67
C ASP A 56 -16.21 14.24 -15.74
N PHE A 57 -16.46 15.10 -16.72
CA PHE A 57 -15.83 16.41 -16.83
C PHE A 57 -16.10 17.27 -15.59
N PHE A 58 -17.34 17.25 -15.09
CA PHE A 58 -17.73 18.02 -13.91
C PHE A 58 -16.93 17.59 -12.68
N VAL A 59 -16.79 16.28 -12.46
CA VAL A 59 -15.99 15.73 -11.36
C VAL A 59 -14.52 16.13 -11.49
N ARG A 60 -13.90 15.90 -12.66
CA ARG A 60 -12.47 16.17 -12.88
C ARG A 60 -12.10 17.65 -12.79
N PHE A 61 -13.01 18.54 -13.15
CA PHE A 61 -12.72 19.97 -13.21
C PHE A 61 -13.19 20.73 -11.98
N TYR A 62 -14.44 20.52 -11.55
CA TYR A 62 -15.04 21.31 -10.47
C TYR A 62 -14.90 20.66 -9.10
N LEU A 63 -14.88 19.33 -9.00
CA LEU A 63 -14.81 18.63 -7.72
C LEU A 63 -13.39 18.17 -7.35
N ARG A 64 -12.43 18.32 -8.26
CA ARG A 64 -11.00 18.03 -8.09
C ARG A 64 -10.48 18.29 -6.67
N ASP A 65 -10.54 19.56 -6.25
CA ASP A 65 -9.92 20.01 -5.00
C ASP A 65 -10.65 19.51 -3.75
N CYS A 66 -11.88 18.99 -3.88
CA CYS A 66 -12.58 18.31 -2.79
C CYS A 66 -12.28 16.81 -2.74
N LEU A 67 -11.85 16.20 -3.84
CA LEU A 67 -11.71 14.75 -3.98
C LEU A 67 -10.27 14.28 -3.86
N TRP A 68 -9.32 15.05 -4.38
CA TRP A 68 -7.91 14.69 -4.39
C TRP A 68 -7.12 15.64 -3.49
N ASN A 69 -6.37 15.08 -2.55
CA ASN A 69 -5.43 15.85 -1.77
C ASN A 69 -4.11 15.95 -2.53
N ASN A 70 -3.92 17.07 -3.22
CA ASN A 70 -2.69 17.38 -3.96
C ASN A 70 -1.62 18.07 -3.11
N GLU A 71 -1.80 18.17 -1.79
CA GLU A 71 -0.78 18.78 -0.94
C GLU A 71 0.50 17.95 -0.96
N SER A 72 1.51 18.46 -1.66
CA SER A 72 2.82 17.85 -1.81
C SER A 72 3.91 18.93 -1.78
N TYR A 73 5.13 18.52 -1.48
CA TYR A 73 6.29 19.40 -1.39
C TYR A 73 7.58 18.60 -1.48
N PHE A 74 8.65 19.29 -1.88
CA PHE A 74 9.95 18.67 -2.08
C PHE A 74 10.48 18.08 -0.77
N PHE A 75 11.03 16.88 -0.87
CA PHE A 75 11.66 16.15 0.24
C PHE A 75 10.74 15.94 1.47
N ARG A 76 9.43 15.75 1.24
CA ARG A 76 8.44 15.49 2.31
C ARG A 76 8.83 14.33 3.22
N ASN A 77 9.23 13.20 2.64
CA ASN A 77 9.58 11.97 3.36
C ASN A 77 11.10 11.70 3.33
N LYS A 78 11.91 12.57 3.95
CA LYS A 78 13.39 12.49 3.92
C LYS A 78 13.94 11.11 4.29
N ALA A 79 13.41 10.48 5.35
CA ALA A 79 13.85 9.16 5.78
C ALA A 79 13.65 8.08 4.70
N GLN A 80 12.58 8.14 3.90
CA GLN A 80 12.37 7.23 2.78
C GLN A 80 13.41 7.46 1.68
N LEU A 81 13.73 8.72 1.37
CA LEU A 81 14.72 9.08 0.34
C LEU A 81 16.14 8.66 0.76
N GLU A 82 16.50 8.86 2.02
CA GLU A 82 17.77 8.40 2.58
C GLU A 82 17.90 6.87 2.53
N GLU A 83 16.83 6.16 2.87
CA GLU A 83 16.83 4.70 2.80
C GLU A 83 16.89 4.20 1.37
N LEU A 84 16.14 4.82 0.44
CA LEU A 84 16.22 4.53 -0.99
C LEU A 84 17.66 4.60 -1.49
N VAL A 85 18.39 5.67 -1.17
CA VAL A 85 19.79 5.84 -1.59
C VAL A 85 20.69 4.70 -1.08
N LYS A 86 20.46 4.19 0.14
CA LYS A 86 21.26 3.08 0.70
C LYS A 86 20.98 1.75 0.01
N ILE A 87 19.73 1.49 -0.38
CA ILE A 87 19.29 0.18 -0.88
C ILE A 87 19.20 0.12 -2.42
N ALA A 88 19.16 1.26 -3.10
CA ALA A 88 19.16 1.36 -4.56
C ALA A 88 20.48 0.82 -5.12
N LYS A 89 20.39 -0.30 -5.84
CA LYS A 89 21.53 -1.01 -6.44
C LYS A 89 21.19 -1.40 -7.88
N GLY A 90 22.22 -1.59 -8.69
CA GLY A 90 22.11 -2.05 -10.08
C GLY A 90 22.39 -0.95 -11.10
N ASP A 91 22.33 -1.35 -12.38
CA ASP A 91 22.75 -0.49 -13.50
C ASP A 91 21.70 0.58 -13.89
N LEU A 92 20.41 0.30 -13.66
CA LEU A 92 19.30 1.22 -13.88
C LEU A 92 18.16 0.92 -12.91
N VAL A 93 17.91 1.84 -11.98
CA VAL A 93 16.86 1.73 -10.96
C VAL A 93 15.54 2.25 -11.51
N ARG A 94 14.50 1.41 -11.53
CA ARG A 94 13.15 1.76 -11.98
C ARG A 94 12.22 1.98 -10.81
N ILE A 95 11.49 3.08 -10.85
CA ILE A 95 10.69 3.53 -9.71
C ILE A 95 9.29 3.89 -10.20
N LEU A 96 8.27 3.49 -9.45
CA LEU A 96 6.91 4.02 -9.60
C LEU A 96 6.64 4.99 -8.45
N SER A 97 6.35 6.26 -8.74
CA SER A 97 5.74 7.20 -7.80
C SER A 97 4.23 7.22 -8.11
N PHE A 98 3.44 6.62 -7.23
CA PHE A 98 2.00 6.47 -7.40
C PHE A 98 1.26 7.52 -6.58
N GLY A 99 0.40 8.31 -7.24
CA GLY A 99 -0.22 9.51 -6.66
C GLY A 99 0.80 10.65 -6.55
N CYS A 100 1.47 10.96 -7.65
CA CYS A 100 2.61 11.89 -7.67
C CYS A 100 2.23 13.38 -7.55
N ALA A 101 0.92 13.71 -7.54
CA ALA A 101 0.38 15.06 -7.47
C ALA A 101 1.06 16.00 -8.50
N GLU A 102 1.54 17.16 -8.06
CA GLU A 102 2.20 18.16 -8.91
C GLU A 102 3.70 17.88 -9.13
N GLY A 103 4.16 16.65 -8.86
CA GLY A 103 5.48 16.15 -9.26
C GLY A 103 6.62 16.35 -8.25
N GLN A 104 6.37 16.95 -7.09
CA GLN A 104 7.42 17.20 -6.10
C GLN A 104 8.06 15.91 -5.59
N GLU A 105 7.30 14.81 -5.41
CA GLU A 105 7.83 13.50 -4.99
C GLU A 105 8.76 12.88 -6.04
N PRO A 106 8.34 12.63 -7.31
CA PRO A 106 9.22 12.02 -8.30
C PRO A 106 10.45 12.88 -8.59
N TYR A 107 10.36 14.21 -8.57
CA TYR A 107 11.55 15.04 -8.70
C TYR A 107 12.47 14.96 -7.48
N SER A 108 11.94 14.88 -6.25
CA SER A 108 12.77 14.67 -5.06
C SER A 108 13.54 13.35 -5.15
N ILE A 109 12.89 12.28 -5.62
CA ILE A 109 13.52 10.98 -5.88
C ILE A 109 14.61 11.12 -6.95
N SER A 110 14.32 11.79 -8.07
CA SER A 110 15.29 11.98 -9.15
C SER A 110 16.53 12.76 -8.69
N ILE A 111 16.33 13.79 -7.88
CA ILE A 111 17.41 14.62 -7.33
C ILE A 111 18.34 13.78 -6.46
N VAL A 112 17.81 13.05 -5.47
CA VAL A 112 18.67 12.29 -4.54
C VAL A 112 19.41 11.14 -5.22
N LEU A 113 18.82 10.52 -6.25
CA LEU A 113 19.50 9.47 -7.00
C LEU A 113 20.57 10.02 -7.95
N THR A 114 20.28 11.15 -8.61
CA THR A 114 21.27 11.84 -9.47
C THR A 114 22.47 12.31 -8.66
N ASP A 115 22.24 12.86 -7.46
CA ASP A 115 23.29 13.30 -6.54
C ASP A 115 24.27 12.16 -6.18
N GLN A 116 23.76 10.92 -6.15
CA GLN A 116 24.54 9.72 -5.85
C GLN A 116 25.09 9.03 -7.10
N GLY A 117 24.90 9.62 -8.29
CA GLY A 117 25.32 9.04 -9.57
C GLY A 117 24.55 7.77 -9.96
N ILE A 118 23.38 7.52 -9.35
CA ILE A 118 22.56 6.35 -9.63
C ILE A 118 21.68 6.63 -10.84
N LYS A 119 21.86 5.84 -11.91
CA LYS A 119 21.00 5.91 -13.09
C LYS A 119 19.61 5.38 -12.74
N HIS A 120 18.57 6.12 -13.13
CA HIS A 120 17.21 5.77 -12.78
C HIS A 120 16.20 6.17 -13.85
N LYS A 121 15.02 5.55 -13.78
CA LYS A 121 13.82 5.93 -14.54
C LYS A 121 12.63 5.90 -13.59
N ILE A 122 11.89 6.99 -13.53
CA ILE A 122 10.74 7.15 -12.65
C ILE A 122 9.48 7.23 -13.51
N TYR A 123 8.53 6.36 -13.23
CA TYR A 123 7.16 6.43 -13.72
C TYR A 123 6.34 7.14 -12.64
N ALA A 124 5.83 8.32 -12.94
CA ALA A 124 5.06 9.14 -12.03
C ALA A 124 3.59 9.12 -12.48
N VAL A 125 2.74 8.47 -11.69
CA VAL A 125 1.34 8.22 -12.04
C VAL A 125 0.43 9.05 -11.14
N ASP A 126 -0.58 9.68 -11.73
CA ASP A 126 -1.67 10.29 -10.98
C ASP A 126 -3.00 10.20 -11.74
N LEU A 127 -4.10 10.30 -11.01
CA LEU A 127 -5.46 10.38 -11.52
C LEU A 127 -5.84 11.83 -11.89
N ASP A 128 -5.13 12.81 -11.34
CA ASP A 128 -5.36 14.23 -11.58
C ASP A 128 -4.56 14.74 -12.79
N GLU A 129 -5.22 14.80 -13.95
CA GLU A 129 -4.63 15.29 -15.19
C GLU A 129 -4.08 16.73 -15.09
N ILE A 130 -4.70 17.58 -14.28
CA ILE A 130 -4.25 18.97 -14.09
C ILE A 130 -2.97 18.99 -13.26
N ALA A 131 -2.89 18.17 -12.20
CA ALA A 131 -1.67 18.03 -11.41
C ALA A 131 -0.50 17.50 -12.25
N ILE A 132 -0.74 16.46 -13.06
CA ILE A 132 0.23 15.92 -14.02
C ILE A 132 0.71 16.99 -15.01
N SER A 133 -0.22 17.80 -15.54
CA SER A 133 0.13 18.86 -16.49
C SER A 133 1.04 19.90 -15.86
N LYS A 134 0.79 20.29 -14.60
CA LYS A 134 1.68 21.17 -13.84
C LYS A 134 3.03 20.51 -13.57
N ALA A 135 3.04 19.24 -13.15
CA ALA A 135 4.25 18.47 -12.86
C ALA A 135 5.21 18.41 -14.07
N LYS A 136 4.65 18.24 -15.28
CA LYS A 136 5.40 18.26 -16.54
C LYS A 136 6.07 19.60 -16.84
N THR A 137 5.54 20.72 -16.36
CA THR A 137 6.22 22.03 -16.51
C THR A 137 7.50 22.08 -15.70
N GLY A 138 7.53 21.42 -14.53
CA GLY A 138 8.61 21.47 -13.56
C GLY A 138 8.84 22.87 -12.99
N ILE A 139 7.78 23.69 -12.91
CA ILE A 139 7.79 25.04 -12.37
C ILE A 139 7.11 25.05 -11.01
N TYR A 140 7.79 25.59 -10.01
CA TYR A 140 7.40 25.57 -8.61
C TYR A 140 7.57 26.94 -7.95
N THR A 141 7.08 27.07 -6.73
CA THR A 141 7.21 28.26 -5.89
C THR A 141 8.15 28.00 -4.71
N PRO A 142 8.62 29.05 -4.01
CA PRO A 142 9.37 28.87 -2.77
C PRO A 142 8.62 28.05 -1.71
N PHE A 143 7.28 28.09 -1.69
CA PHE A 143 6.47 27.32 -0.75
C PHE A 143 6.55 25.80 -0.99
N ASP A 144 6.68 25.37 -2.24
CA ASP A 144 6.89 23.97 -2.60
C ASP A 144 8.23 23.43 -2.08
N LEU A 145 9.19 24.32 -1.87
CA LEU A 145 10.54 24.04 -1.38
C LEU A 145 10.68 24.32 0.14
N ARG A 146 9.59 24.38 0.91
CA ARG A 146 9.63 24.66 2.35
C ARG A 146 10.51 23.71 3.20
N ASN A 147 10.78 22.49 2.71
CA ASN A 147 11.66 21.49 3.35
C ASN A 147 13.00 21.29 2.63
N PHE A 148 13.39 22.26 1.81
CA PHE A 148 14.57 22.22 0.96
C PHE A 148 15.87 21.98 1.75
N ASP A 149 16.78 21.24 1.12
CA ASP A 149 18.14 21.01 1.58
C ASP A 149 19.10 21.72 0.62
N GLU A 150 19.91 22.64 1.15
CA GLU A 150 20.80 23.51 0.36
C GLU A 150 21.79 22.73 -0.51
N ARG A 151 22.10 21.48 -0.14
CA ARG A 151 22.94 20.59 -0.95
C ARG A 151 22.37 20.33 -2.34
N TYR A 152 21.05 20.43 -2.50
CA TYR A 152 20.35 20.21 -3.76
C TYR A 152 20.05 21.49 -4.55
N THR A 153 20.69 22.62 -4.21
CA THR A 153 20.57 23.88 -4.99
C THR A 153 20.89 23.70 -6.46
N TRP A 154 21.80 22.78 -6.79
CA TRP A 154 22.13 22.46 -8.16
C TRP A 154 20.92 21.92 -8.95
N ALA A 155 19.89 21.33 -8.33
CA ALA A 155 18.76 20.75 -9.05
C ALA A 155 17.79 21.79 -9.64
N PHE A 156 17.92 23.06 -9.23
CA PHE A 156 16.95 24.11 -9.51
C PHE A 156 17.58 25.31 -10.22
N ARG A 157 16.74 26.08 -10.93
CA ARG A 157 17.05 27.42 -11.45
C ARG A 157 15.98 28.39 -10.97
N VAL A 158 16.38 29.56 -10.50
CA VAL A 158 15.45 30.58 -10.00
C VAL A 158 15.29 31.66 -11.06
N GLU A 159 14.04 31.91 -11.46
CA GLU A 159 13.66 32.91 -12.47
C GLU A 159 12.52 33.78 -11.90
N GLY A 160 12.89 34.92 -11.30
CA GLY A 160 11.95 35.76 -10.56
C GLY A 160 11.39 35.02 -9.34
N GLU A 161 10.06 34.91 -9.28
CA GLU A 161 9.35 34.21 -8.19
C GLU A 161 9.18 32.70 -8.46
N TYR A 162 9.63 32.21 -9.63
CA TYR A 162 9.47 30.82 -10.03
C TYR A 162 10.77 30.03 -9.91
N ILE A 163 10.63 28.77 -9.53
CA ILE A 163 11.73 27.82 -9.34
C ILE A 163 11.53 26.69 -10.34
N HIS A 164 12.49 26.53 -11.25
CA HIS A 164 12.45 25.56 -12.33
C HIS A 164 13.34 24.36 -12.00
N ILE A 165 12.80 23.15 -12.13
CA ILE A 165 13.60 21.91 -12.14
C ILE A 165 14.46 21.87 -13.41
N ARG A 166 15.73 21.48 -13.26
CA ARG A 166 16.63 21.28 -14.40
C ARG A 166 16.14 20.18 -15.34
N GLU A 167 16.32 20.41 -16.64
CA GLU A 167 15.80 19.51 -17.69
C GLU A 167 16.36 18.09 -17.58
N GLU A 168 17.63 17.94 -17.20
CA GLU A 168 18.29 16.64 -16.97
C GLU A 168 17.56 15.75 -15.93
N LEU A 169 16.85 16.36 -14.98
CA LEU A 169 16.03 15.64 -13.99
C LEU A 169 14.66 15.27 -14.58
N LYS A 170 14.10 16.11 -15.46
CA LYS A 170 12.83 15.84 -16.14
C LYS A 170 12.93 14.66 -17.09
N GLU A 171 14.06 14.51 -17.78
CA GLU A 171 14.31 13.38 -18.68
C GLU A 171 14.22 12.01 -17.96
N ASN A 172 14.49 11.97 -16.66
CA ASN A 172 14.39 10.77 -15.84
C ASN A 172 12.97 10.44 -15.37
N VAL A 173 12.01 11.36 -15.52
CA VAL A 173 10.64 11.23 -15.01
C VAL A 173 9.62 11.17 -16.15
N GLU A 174 8.82 10.12 -16.17
CA GLU A 174 7.72 9.93 -17.11
C GLU A 174 6.38 10.07 -16.39
N PHE A 175 5.69 11.17 -16.67
CA PHE A 175 4.39 11.46 -16.08
C PHE A 175 3.23 10.86 -16.89
N LEU A 176 2.44 10.02 -16.24
CA LEU A 176 1.32 9.26 -16.81
C LEU A 176 0.03 9.61 -16.06
N HIS A 177 -0.99 10.04 -16.80
CA HIS A 177 -2.35 10.17 -16.27
C HIS A 177 -3.05 8.82 -16.44
N ILE A 178 -3.33 8.11 -15.35
CA ILE A 178 -3.90 6.76 -15.38
C ILE A 178 -4.99 6.64 -14.32
N ASN A 179 -6.16 6.15 -14.74
CA ASN A 179 -7.17 5.68 -13.81
C ASN A 179 -7.04 4.18 -13.60
N CYS A 180 -6.33 3.78 -12.54
CA CYS A 180 -6.03 2.37 -12.25
C CYS A 180 -7.24 1.47 -11.97
N LEU A 181 -8.47 2.03 -11.86
CA LEU A 181 -9.70 1.23 -11.88
C LEU A 181 -9.99 0.66 -13.27
N LYS A 182 -9.73 1.47 -14.30
CA LYS A 182 -10.11 1.19 -15.68
C LYS A 182 -8.92 0.70 -16.49
N GLU A 183 -7.71 1.08 -16.07
CA GLU A 183 -6.49 0.97 -16.85
C GLU A 183 -5.38 0.31 -16.01
N PRO A 184 -5.06 -0.97 -16.26
CA PRO A 184 -3.96 -1.65 -15.56
C PRO A 184 -2.63 -0.94 -15.79
N LEU A 185 -1.85 -0.72 -14.73
CA LEU A 185 -0.55 -0.07 -14.82
C LEU A 185 0.42 -0.80 -15.77
N GLU A 186 0.31 -2.13 -15.90
CA GLU A 186 1.14 -2.95 -16.77
C GLU A 186 0.96 -2.65 -18.28
N GLU A 187 -0.15 -2.03 -18.69
CA GLU A 187 -0.36 -1.59 -20.08
C GLU A 187 0.56 -0.42 -20.46
N TYR A 188 0.88 0.41 -19.47
CA TYR A 188 1.71 1.62 -19.61
C TYR A 188 3.16 1.39 -19.18
N ILE A 189 3.35 0.61 -18.12
CA ILE A 189 4.67 0.32 -17.53
C ILE A 189 5.05 -1.12 -17.87
N ARG A 190 5.74 -1.29 -19.01
CA ARG A 190 6.08 -2.62 -19.54
C ARG A 190 7.20 -3.32 -18.77
N GLN A 191 8.11 -2.56 -18.17
CA GLN A 191 9.19 -3.11 -17.36
C GLN A 191 8.77 -3.19 -15.89
N LYS A 192 9.23 -4.23 -15.21
CA LYS A 192 9.10 -4.30 -13.75
C LYS A 192 9.89 -3.17 -13.08
N VAL A 193 9.43 -2.75 -11.92
CA VAL A 193 10.06 -1.69 -11.11
C VAL A 193 10.75 -2.27 -9.90
N ASP A 194 11.80 -1.59 -9.45
CA ASP A 194 12.60 -1.95 -8.27
C ASP A 194 11.99 -1.35 -7.00
N PHE A 195 11.41 -0.15 -7.13
CA PHE A 195 10.81 0.60 -6.02
C PHE A 195 9.44 1.15 -6.38
N ILE A 196 8.53 1.15 -5.42
CA ILE A 196 7.24 1.84 -5.50
C ILE A 196 7.13 2.81 -4.32
N PHE A 197 6.76 4.05 -4.58
CA PHE A 197 6.35 5.04 -3.59
C PHE A 197 4.84 5.22 -3.69
N CYS A 198 4.14 5.06 -2.56
CA CYS A 198 2.71 5.28 -2.46
C CYS A 198 2.41 5.90 -1.10
N ASN A 199 2.35 7.24 -1.08
CA ASN A 199 2.27 8.02 0.15
C ASN A 199 1.01 8.90 0.17
N ASN A 200 0.13 8.68 1.15
CA ASN A 200 -1.09 9.44 1.40
C ASN A 200 -2.10 9.42 0.22
N VAL A 201 -2.14 8.32 -0.54
CA VAL A 201 -3.03 8.13 -1.69
C VAL A 201 -4.19 7.19 -1.37
N LEU A 202 -3.88 6.02 -0.82
CA LEU A 202 -4.83 4.95 -0.57
C LEU A 202 -5.85 5.31 0.50
N VAL A 203 -5.51 6.21 1.44
CA VAL A 203 -6.40 6.63 2.54
C VAL A 203 -7.77 7.16 2.05
N TYR A 204 -7.82 7.71 0.83
CA TYR A 204 -9.03 8.27 0.23
C TYR A 204 -9.82 7.26 -0.60
N LEU A 205 -9.32 6.03 -0.77
CA LEU A 205 -9.89 5.06 -1.70
C LEU A 205 -10.81 4.04 -1.02
N THR A 206 -11.71 3.45 -1.80
CA THR A 206 -12.52 2.31 -1.35
C THR A 206 -11.68 1.04 -1.21
N ASP A 207 -12.06 0.12 -0.32
CA ASP A 207 -11.27 -1.07 -0.04
C ASP A 207 -11.10 -2.00 -1.26
N ASN A 208 -12.11 -2.05 -2.13
CA ASN A 208 -12.01 -2.77 -3.40
C ASN A 208 -10.94 -2.16 -4.31
N TYR A 209 -10.85 -0.83 -4.35
CA TYR A 209 -9.88 -0.17 -5.19
C TYR A 209 -8.46 -0.33 -4.66
N LYS A 210 -8.28 -0.21 -3.34
CA LYS A 210 -7.00 -0.49 -2.67
C LYS A 210 -6.49 -1.90 -2.98
N LYS A 211 -7.36 -2.92 -2.93
CA LYS A 211 -7.01 -4.31 -3.28
C LYS A 211 -6.57 -4.44 -4.74
N ASN A 212 -7.22 -3.72 -5.65
CA ASN A 212 -6.84 -3.72 -7.07
C ASN A 212 -5.46 -3.09 -7.29
N ILE A 213 -5.20 -1.91 -6.70
CA ILE A 213 -3.91 -1.21 -6.78
C ILE A 213 -2.80 -2.08 -6.17
N ALA A 214 -3.04 -2.64 -5.00
CA ALA A 214 -2.18 -3.61 -4.36
C ALA A 214 -1.77 -4.75 -5.32
N LYS A 215 -2.75 -5.40 -5.96
CA LYS A 215 -2.45 -6.48 -6.92
C LYS A 215 -1.56 -6.01 -8.06
N GLN A 216 -1.83 -4.83 -8.63
CA GLN A 216 -1.02 -4.26 -9.71
C GLN A 216 0.41 -3.94 -9.23
N PHE A 217 0.58 -3.42 -8.01
CA PHE A 217 1.90 -3.20 -7.43
C PHE A 217 2.67 -4.51 -7.27
N CYS A 218 2.02 -5.55 -6.72
CA CYS A 218 2.63 -6.87 -6.64
C CYS A 218 3.03 -7.40 -8.01
N ASN A 219 2.22 -7.19 -9.04
CA ASN A 219 2.59 -7.61 -10.38
C ASN A 219 3.79 -6.83 -10.92
N LEU A 220 3.82 -5.51 -10.77
CA LEU A 220 4.87 -4.64 -11.31
C LEU A 220 6.19 -4.72 -10.57
N LEU A 221 6.18 -4.99 -9.27
CA LEU A 221 7.38 -5.02 -8.45
C LEU A 221 8.21 -6.28 -8.73
N VAL A 222 9.52 -6.12 -8.94
CA VAL A 222 10.46 -7.25 -8.98
C VAL A 222 10.49 -7.99 -7.65
N TYR A 223 10.93 -9.26 -7.68
CA TYR A 223 11.30 -9.91 -6.42
C TYR A 223 12.49 -9.19 -5.79
N ASP A 224 12.47 -9.11 -4.47
CA ASP A 224 13.32 -8.29 -3.61
C ASP A 224 13.21 -6.76 -3.83
N GLY A 225 12.29 -6.31 -4.68
CA GLY A 225 11.91 -4.91 -4.79
C GLY A 225 11.12 -4.41 -3.59
N TYR A 226 11.04 -3.09 -3.42
CA TYR A 226 10.51 -2.46 -2.21
C TYR A 226 9.33 -1.52 -2.47
N ILE A 227 8.47 -1.38 -1.47
CA ILE A 227 7.39 -0.39 -1.42
C ILE A 227 7.60 0.53 -0.21
N PHE A 228 7.74 1.82 -0.48
CA PHE A 228 7.70 2.89 0.52
C PHE A 228 6.28 3.41 0.66
N THR A 229 5.82 3.57 1.90
CA THR A 229 4.48 4.10 2.20
C THR A 229 4.44 4.84 3.54
N THR A 230 3.25 5.29 3.94
CA THR A 230 3.02 6.03 5.19
C THR A 230 2.45 5.15 6.30
N GLN A 231 2.49 5.63 7.54
CA GLN A 231 1.95 4.90 8.70
C GLN A 231 0.44 4.66 8.56
N GLU A 232 -0.27 5.61 7.97
CA GLU A 232 -1.71 5.58 7.76
C GLU A 232 -2.13 4.49 6.76
N GLU A 233 -1.20 4.04 5.91
CA GLU A 233 -1.48 3.15 4.79
C GLU A 233 -0.88 1.76 4.93
N LYS A 234 0.04 1.56 5.87
CA LYS A 234 0.80 0.32 6.05
C LYS A 234 -0.06 -0.94 6.18
N SER A 235 -1.24 -0.81 6.78
CA SER A 235 -2.17 -1.94 6.97
C SER A 235 -2.65 -2.53 5.65
N HIS A 236 -2.74 -1.72 4.58
CA HIS A 236 -3.19 -2.19 3.27
C HIS A 236 -2.14 -3.06 2.58
N PHE A 237 -0.85 -2.76 2.78
CA PHE A 237 0.25 -3.52 2.20
C PHE A 237 0.62 -4.76 3.00
N GLY A 238 0.51 -4.71 4.33
CA GLY A 238 0.83 -5.84 5.21
C GLY A 238 -0.07 -7.07 5.07
N MET A 239 -1.11 -6.98 4.23
CA MET A 239 -2.02 -8.09 3.91
C MET A 239 -1.79 -8.68 2.53
N MET A 240 -0.84 -8.15 1.76
CA MET A 240 -0.65 -8.52 0.37
C MET A 240 0.24 -9.76 0.21
N PRO A 241 -0.12 -10.68 -0.70
CA PRO A 241 0.75 -11.78 -1.08
C PRO A 241 2.17 -11.33 -1.43
N GLY A 242 3.15 -11.96 -0.78
CA GLY A 242 4.57 -11.84 -1.04
C GLY A 242 5.21 -10.60 -0.43
N LEU A 243 4.45 -9.69 0.19
CA LEU A 243 5.02 -8.51 0.83
C LEU A 243 5.34 -8.75 2.30
N VAL A 244 6.58 -8.45 2.66
CA VAL A 244 7.10 -8.53 4.03
C VAL A 244 7.44 -7.13 4.51
N LYS A 245 6.96 -6.74 5.69
CA LYS A 245 7.36 -5.47 6.31
C LYS A 245 8.81 -5.59 6.80
N ILE A 246 9.66 -4.66 6.36
CA ILE A 246 11.09 -4.60 6.69
C ILE A 246 11.37 -3.53 7.76
N SER A 247 10.65 -2.41 7.71
CA SER A 247 10.78 -1.33 8.70
C SER A 247 9.44 -0.63 8.91
N ASP A 248 9.23 -0.10 10.12
CA ASP A 248 8.14 0.82 10.42
C ASP A 248 8.57 2.29 10.22
N GLU A 249 9.86 2.63 10.26
CA GLU A 249 10.36 3.99 10.07
C GLU A 249 11.68 4.00 9.27
N PRO A 250 11.67 4.40 7.98
CA PRO A 250 10.47 4.61 7.15
C PRO A 250 9.64 3.31 7.00
N VAL A 251 8.32 3.44 6.77
CA VAL A 251 7.49 2.26 6.50
C VAL A 251 7.90 1.66 5.15
N LEU A 252 8.45 0.45 5.22
CA LEU A 252 9.07 -0.23 4.08
C LEU A 252 8.59 -1.67 4.01
N PHE A 253 8.08 -2.06 2.85
CA PHE A 253 7.76 -3.45 2.52
C PHE A 253 8.70 -3.95 1.43
N GLN A 254 9.00 -5.24 1.44
CA GLN A 254 9.78 -5.90 0.40
C GLN A 254 9.02 -7.10 -0.15
N LYS A 255 9.00 -7.21 -1.48
CA LYS A 255 8.41 -8.37 -2.15
C LYS A 255 9.38 -9.53 -2.11
N LYS A 256 8.99 -10.64 -1.50
CA LYS A 256 9.79 -11.85 -1.42
C LYS A 256 9.37 -12.89 -2.45
N ASN A 257 10.35 -13.62 -2.95
CA ASN A 257 10.12 -14.82 -3.74
C ASN A 257 10.00 -16.02 -2.80
N ILE A 258 8.76 -16.44 -2.54
CA ILE A 258 8.45 -17.58 -1.68
C ILE A 258 9.23 -18.83 -2.13
N SER A 259 9.39 -19.02 -3.45
CA SER A 259 10.17 -20.10 -4.04
C SER A 259 11.61 -20.11 -3.58
N GLN A 260 12.27 -18.97 -3.65
CA GLN A 260 13.68 -18.87 -3.26
C GLN A 260 13.86 -19.01 -1.75
N ILE A 261 12.87 -18.59 -0.94
CA ILE A 261 12.88 -18.84 0.51
C ILE A 261 12.86 -20.36 0.77
N ILE A 262 11.90 -21.06 0.17
CA ILE A 262 11.75 -22.52 0.34
C ILE A 262 12.97 -23.27 -0.21
N GLU A 263 13.50 -22.89 -1.36
CA GLU A 263 14.74 -23.49 -1.90
C GLU A 263 15.94 -23.30 -0.97
N LYS A 264 16.06 -22.10 -0.38
CA LYS A 264 17.12 -21.82 0.58
C LYS A 264 16.96 -22.65 1.84
N ASP A 265 15.77 -22.66 2.43
CA ASP A 265 15.47 -23.43 3.63
C ASP A 265 15.71 -24.93 3.40
N LEU A 266 15.33 -25.45 2.23
CA LEU A 266 15.62 -26.83 1.83
C LEU A 266 17.12 -27.12 1.73
N ARG A 267 17.91 -26.21 1.13
CA ARG A 267 19.38 -26.35 1.08
C ARG A 267 19.99 -26.34 2.47
N ASP A 268 19.55 -25.44 3.34
CA ASP A 268 20.04 -25.35 4.72
C ASP A 268 19.71 -26.64 5.49
N LEU A 269 18.53 -27.24 5.27
CA LEU A 269 18.15 -28.54 5.81
C LEU A 269 19.05 -29.68 5.31
N TYR A 270 19.36 -29.74 4.01
CA TYR A 270 20.31 -30.73 3.45
C TYR A 270 21.73 -30.58 4.00
N LEU A 271 22.17 -29.35 4.30
CA LEU A 271 23.49 -29.11 4.91
C LEU A 271 23.54 -29.56 6.37
N LEU A 272 22.44 -29.41 7.10
CA LEU A 272 22.30 -29.88 8.48
C LEU A 272 22.19 -31.42 8.55
N SER A 273 21.54 -32.05 7.58
CA SER A 273 21.38 -33.52 7.51
C SER A 273 22.70 -34.26 7.30
N GLY A 274 23.64 -33.66 6.58
CA GLY A 274 25.00 -34.18 6.40
C GLY A 274 25.85 -34.21 7.68
N ASN A 275 25.39 -33.61 8.78
CA ASN A 275 26.10 -33.54 10.07
C ASN A 275 25.35 -34.19 11.25
N ASN A 276 24.12 -34.70 11.06
CA ASN A 276 23.34 -35.41 12.08
C ASN A 276 22.32 -36.35 11.43
N GLU A 277 22.26 -37.62 11.87
CA GLU A 277 21.28 -38.65 11.42
C GLU A 277 19.80 -38.37 11.84
N GLN A 278 19.43 -37.12 12.17
CA GLN A 278 18.12 -36.78 12.76
C GLN A 278 17.27 -35.76 11.97
N THR A 279 17.74 -35.24 10.85
CA THR A 279 16.84 -34.51 9.94
C THR A 279 15.89 -35.49 9.27
N ASP A 280 14.62 -35.48 9.69
CA ASP A 280 13.57 -36.32 9.10
C ASP A 280 13.53 -36.15 7.57
N ASP A 281 13.80 -37.23 6.84
CA ASP A 281 13.65 -37.31 5.38
C ASP A 281 12.28 -36.78 4.89
N GLU A 282 11.25 -36.91 5.72
CA GLU A 282 9.90 -36.42 5.44
C GLU A 282 9.77 -34.89 5.41
N VAL A 283 10.56 -34.14 6.19
CA VAL A 283 10.56 -32.66 6.13
C VAL A 283 11.16 -32.22 4.81
N ILE A 284 12.30 -32.80 4.44
CA ILE A 284 12.97 -32.56 3.16
C ILE A 284 12.03 -32.89 1.99
N ILE A 285 11.38 -34.07 2.01
CA ILE A 285 10.37 -34.47 1.02
C ILE A 285 9.20 -33.46 0.96
N GLY A 286 8.79 -32.90 2.11
CA GLY A 286 7.78 -31.86 2.18
C GLY A 286 8.15 -30.58 1.43
N TYR A 287 9.36 -30.07 1.65
CA TYR A 287 9.92 -28.93 0.92
C TYR A 287 10.06 -29.23 -0.59
N GLU A 288 10.57 -30.42 -0.96
CA GLU A 288 10.69 -30.84 -2.37
C GLU A 288 9.33 -30.90 -3.08
N ASN A 289 8.29 -31.39 -2.41
CA ASN A 289 6.93 -31.45 -2.95
C ASN A 289 6.32 -30.05 -3.09
N ALA A 290 6.53 -29.16 -2.09
CA ALA A 290 6.08 -27.77 -2.17
C ALA A 290 6.69 -27.01 -3.36
N LEU A 291 7.97 -27.29 -3.67
CA LEU A 291 8.66 -26.75 -4.85
C LEU A 291 8.10 -27.32 -6.17
N LYS A 292 7.84 -28.64 -6.24
CA LYS A 292 7.29 -29.29 -7.44
C LYS A 292 5.89 -28.82 -7.80
N ASP A 293 5.05 -28.57 -6.81
CA ASP A 293 3.66 -28.16 -6.98
C ASP A 293 3.47 -26.63 -7.01
N ASN A 294 4.55 -25.88 -7.26
CA ASN A 294 4.52 -24.44 -7.50
C ASN A 294 3.88 -23.64 -6.36
N PHE A 295 4.16 -24.03 -5.11
CA PHE A 295 3.72 -23.31 -3.90
C PHE A 295 2.22 -23.33 -3.67
N ASN A 296 1.55 -24.44 -3.98
CA ASN A 296 0.16 -24.64 -3.62
C ASN A 296 -0.04 -24.43 -2.11
N ILE A 297 -0.89 -23.46 -1.74
CA ILE A 297 -1.20 -23.10 -0.36
C ILE A 297 -1.65 -24.31 0.48
N GLU A 298 -2.34 -25.28 -0.11
CA GLU A 298 -2.76 -26.51 0.58
C GLU A 298 -1.58 -27.35 1.05
N ILE A 299 -0.46 -27.33 0.33
CA ILE A 299 0.76 -28.01 0.75
C ILE A 299 1.40 -27.28 1.92
N LEU A 300 1.46 -25.95 1.86
CA LEU A 300 1.94 -25.14 2.99
C LEU A 300 1.10 -25.41 4.24
N ARG A 301 -0.24 -25.39 4.14
CA ARG A 301 -1.17 -25.74 5.24
C ARG A 301 -0.92 -27.14 5.82
N ARG A 302 -0.68 -28.13 4.96
CA ARG A 302 -0.33 -29.50 5.38
C ARG A 302 0.99 -29.53 6.15
N LEU A 303 1.99 -28.78 5.71
CA LEU A 303 3.30 -28.70 6.37
C LEU A 303 3.21 -28.00 7.73
N VAL A 304 2.36 -26.97 7.87
CA VAL A 304 2.07 -26.39 9.19
C VAL A 304 1.48 -27.45 10.12
N THR A 305 0.43 -28.13 9.68
CA THR A 305 -0.28 -29.14 10.47
C THR A 305 0.65 -30.28 10.88
N LEU A 306 1.50 -30.76 9.95
CA LEU A 306 2.49 -31.80 10.21
C LEU A 306 3.45 -31.40 11.32
N ASN A 307 3.99 -30.17 11.26
CA ASN A 307 4.94 -29.67 12.25
C ASN A 307 4.29 -29.41 13.62
N ILE A 308 3.04 -28.95 13.66
CA ILE A 308 2.26 -28.85 14.91
C ILE A 308 2.10 -30.22 15.56
N ASN A 309 1.71 -31.25 14.79
CA ASN A 309 1.52 -32.61 15.30
C ASN A 309 2.81 -33.25 15.81
N ARG A 310 3.97 -32.75 15.37
CA ARG A 310 5.30 -33.17 15.84
C ARG A 310 5.88 -32.27 16.93
N GLU A 311 5.10 -31.34 17.46
CA GLU A 311 5.53 -30.34 18.45
C GLU A 311 6.72 -29.48 17.98
N ARG A 312 6.92 -29.34 16.66
CA ARG A 312 7.95 -28.50 16.04
C ARG A 312 7.41 -27.11 15.76
N PHE A 313 7.10 -26.36 16.82
CA PHE A 313 6.36 -25.10 16.71
C PHE A 313 7.12 -24.00 15.96
N ASP A 314 8.45 -23.93 16.07
CA ASP A 314 9.25 -22.94 15.32
C ASP A 314 9.18 -23.19 13.81
N GLU A 315 9.21 -24.46 13.40
CA GLU A 315 9.11 -24.84 11.98
C GLU A 315 7.67 -24.66 11.48
N ALA A 316 6.67 -25.03 12.29
CA ALA A 316 5.26 -24.74 11.98
C ALA A 316 5.03 -23.24 11.80
N LYS A 317 5.68 -22.40 12.62
CA LYS A 317 5.62 -20.94 12.53
C LYS A 317 6.20 -20.44 11.20
N LYS A 318 7.34 -20.95 10.76
CA LYS A 318 7.92 -20.59 9.44
C LYS A 318 6.98 -20.96 8.29
N TRP A 319 6.44 -22.18 8.30
CA TRP A 319 5.50 -22.61 7.25
C TRP A 319 4.22 -21.79 7.25
N GLN A 320 3.70 -21.46 8.43
CA GLN A 320 2.49 -20.67 8.53
C GLN A 320 2.74 -19.21 8.15
N TYR A 321 3.94 -18.70 8.38
CA TYR A 321 4.35 -17.41 7.82
C TYR A 321 4.31 -17.42 6.28
N LEU A 322 4.79 -18.50 5.64
CA LEU A 322 4.70 -18.68 4.19
C LEU A 322 3.23 -18.76 3.71
N VAL A 323 2.33 -19.41 4.47
CA VAL A 323 0.89 -19.39 4.19
C VAL A 323 0.34 -17.97 4.22
N LEU A 324 0.71 -17.18 5.24
CA LEU A 324 0.22 -15.82 5.43
C LEU A 324 0.70 -14.86 4.33
N ILE A 325 1.94 -15.01 3.88
CA ILE A 325 2.46 -14.22 2.75
C ILE A 325 2.08 -14.82 1.39
N SER A 326 1.37 -15.95 1.31
CA SER A 326 0.92 -16.47 0.01
C SER A 326 -0.27 -15.70 -0.56
N GLY A 327 -1.00 -14.94 0.28
CA GLY A 327 -2.12 -14.09 -0.12
C GLY A 327 -3.44 -14.81 -0.38
N GLU A 328 -3.48 -16.13 -0.22
CA GLU A 328 -4.68 -16.97 -0.35
C GLU A 328 -5.19 -17.49 1.01
N GLN A 329 -4.74 -16.87 2.10
CA GLN A 329 -5.06 -17.28 3.46
C GLN A 329 -6.53 -17.03 3.81
N ASN A 330 -7.10 -17.96 4.57
CA ASN A 330 -8.44 -17.85 5.14
C ASN A 330 -8.34 -17.51 6.65
N GLU A 331 -9.49 -17.42 7.32
CA GLU A 331 -9.53 -17.12 8.75
C GLU A 331 -8.88 -18.22 9.59
N ASP A 332 -9.04 -19.49 9.20
CA ASP A 332 -8.50 -20.63 9.91
C ASP A 332 -6.97 -20.63 9.90
N ASP A 333 -6.34 -20.18 8.81
CA ASP A 333 -4.88 -20.00 8.73
C ASP A 333 -4.38 -18.98 9.75
N ILE A 334 -5.12 -17.88 9.93
CA ILE A 334 -4.76 -16.85 10.90
C ILE A 334 -4.97 -17.38 12.33
N ASP A 335 -6.08 -18.09 12.57
CA ASP A 335 -6.34 -18.74 13.86
C ASP A 335 -5.27 -19.79 14.21
N LEU A 336 -4.80 -20.55 13.22
CA LEU A 336 -3.72 -21.50 13.39
C LEU A 336 -2.40 -20.80 13.75
N TYR A 337 -2.07 -19.69 13.09
CA TYR A 337 -0.88 -18.92 13.44
C TYR A 337 -0.93 -18.35 14.86
N LEU A 338 -2.11 -17.85 15.27
CA LEU A 338 -2.32 -17.37 16.63
C LEU A 338 -2.10 -18.49 17.65
N GLU A 339 -2.57 -19.70 17.38
CA GLU A 339 -2.33 -20.86 18.24
C GLU A 339 -0.84 -21.22 18.32
N ILE A 340 -0.12 -21.21 17.19
CA ILE A 340 1.35 -21.43 17.17
C ILE A 340 2.08 -20.36 17.99
N CYS A 341 1.70 -19.08 17.85
CA CYS A 341 2.30 -17.98 18.61
C CYS A 341 2.07 -18.13 20.12
N ARG A 342 0.85 -18.55 20.52
CA ARG A 342 0.55 -18.85 21.94
C ARG A 342 1.43 -19.96 22.49
N ARG A 343 1.66 -21.02 21.70
CA ARG A 343 2.47 -22.18 22.12
C ARG A 343 3.97 -21.88 22.16
N THR A 344 4.45 -21.01 21.29
CA THR A 344 5.85 -20.54 21.28
C THR A 344 6.11 -19.44 22.32
N GLY A 345 5.05 -18.83 22.88
CA GLY A 345 5.16 -17.74 23.85
C GLY A 345 5.49 -16.38 23.23
N ASP A 346 5.39 -16.25 21.91
CA ASP A 346 5.68 -15.00 21.20
C ASP A 346 4.47 -14.05 21.24
N MET A 347 4.34 -13.34 22.36
CA MET A 347 3.20 -12.46 22.63
C MET A 347 3.16 -11.22 21.75
N GLU A 348 4.31 -10.73 21.28
CA GLU A 348 4.38 -9.54 20.42
C GLU A 348 3.82 -9.86 19.04
N GLU A 349 4.24 -10.98 18.45
CA GLU A 349 3.77 -11.42 17.15
C GLU A 349 2.31 -11.92 17.19
N LEU A 350 1.91 -12.57 18.30
CA LEU A 350 0.51 -12.91 18.56
C LEU A 350 -0.39 -11.66 18.50
N LEU A 351 0.04 -10.56 19.14
CA LEU A 351 -0.69 -9.31 19.16
C LEU A 351 -0.77 -8.67 17.77
N ASP A 352 0.32 -8.62 17.02
CA ASP A 352 0.32 -8.07 15.66
C ASP A 352 -0.64 -8.84 14.74
N MET A 353 -0.63 -10.17 14.83
CA MET A 353 -1.49 -11.02 14.01
C MET A 353 -2.95 -10.97 14.42
N LEU A 354 -3.25 -10.87 15.71
CA LEU A 354 -4.63 -10.72 16.17
C LEU A 354 -5.20 -9.34 15.77
N ARG A 355 -4.37 -8.29 15.77
CA ARG A 355 -4.74 -6.97 15.23
C ARG A 355 -5.04 -7.05 13.74
N LYS A 356 -4.19 -7.72 12.96
CA LYS A 356 -4.46 -7.99 11.54
C LYS A 356 -5.78 -8.72 11.37
N LYS A 357 -6.02 -9.80 12.12
CA LYS A 357 -7.29 -10.55 12.08
C LYS A 357 -8.50 -9.65 12.33
N VAL A 358 -8.44 -8.81 13.36
CA VAL A 358 -9.52 -7.86 13.69
C VAL A 358 -9.76 -6.85 12.58
N ASN A 359 -8.70 -6.30 11.99
CA ASN A 359 -8.83 -5.36 10.87
C ASN A 359 -9.50 -6.00 9.64
N ILE A 360 -9.26 -7.30 9.42
CA ILE A 360 -9.78 -8.06 8.28
C ILE A 360 -11.24 -8.46 8.49
N PHE A 361 -11.51 -9.22 9.55
CA PHE A 361 -12.79 -9.90 9.73
C PHE A 361 -13.76 -9.14 10.62
N LYS A 362 -13.25 -8.16 11.40
CA LYS A 362 -14.04 -7.32 12.31
C LYS A 362 -15.02 -8.14 13.16
N LYS A 363 -14.59 -9.31 13.65
CA LYS A 363 -15.43 -10.21 14.45
C LYS A 363 -15.41 -9.84 15.93
N GLU A 364 -16.58 -9.88 16.54
CA GLU A 364 -16.80 -9.50 17.94
C GLU A 364 -15.84 -10.25 18.91
N LYS A 365 -15.71 -11.56 18.75
CA LYS A 365 -14.84 -12.42 19.58
C LYS A 365 -13.37 -12.01 19.57
N ASP A 366 -12.84 -11.59 18.42
CA ASP A 366 -11.42 -11.32 18.24
C ASP A 366 -11.07 -9.93 18.82
N ILE A 367 -11.99 -8.97 18.73
CA ILE A 367 -11.85 -7.65 19.37
C ILE A 367 -11.90 -7.79 20.89
N LEU A 368 -12.82 -8.60 21.43
CA LEU A 368 -12.88 -8.88 22.87
C LEU A 368 -11.58 -9.51 23.38
N LEU A 369 -10.99 -10.41 22.60
CA LEU A 369 -9.69 -11.00 22.93
C LEU A 369 -8.58 -9.94 22.96
N LEU A 370 -8.50 -9.02 22.01
CA LEU A 370 -7.54 -7.91 22.05
C LEU A 370 -7.73 -7.02 23.27
N ILE A 371 -8.98 -6.73 23.64
CA ILE A 371 -9.29 -5.92 24.83
C ILE A 371 -8.80 -6.63 26.09
N ASN A 372 -9.03 -7.94 26.21
CA ASN A 372 -8.56 -8.72 27.34
C ASN A 372 -7.02 -8.75 27.40
N ILE A 373 -6.34 -9.01 26.28
CA ILE A 373 -4.88 -9.01 26.26
C ILE A 373 -4.33 -7.62 26.61
N ALA A 374 -4.90 -6.55 26.07
CA ALA A 374 -4.49 -5.18 26.40
C ALA A 374 -4.66 -4.86 27.89
N LYS A 375 -5.72 -5.38 28.51
CA LYS A 375 -5.96 -5.30 29.95
C LYS A 375 -4.93 -6.11 30.75
N ASP A 376 -4.63 -7.33 30.33
CA ASP A 376 -3.70 -8.24 31.00
C ASP A 376 -2.26 -7.72 30.97
N ILE A 377 -1.84 -7.09 29.87
CA ILE A 377 -0.51 -6.44 29.75
C ILE A 377 -0.48 -5.03 30.37
N GLY A 378 -1.60 -4.55 30.92
CA GLY A 378 -1.70 -3.23 31.56
C GLY A 378 -1.55 -2.03 30.61
N ASN A 379 -1.79 -2.22 29.30
CA ASN A 379 -1.66 -1.15 28.31
C ASN A 379 -3.00 -0.42 28.12
N ALA A 380 -3.17 0.68 28.84
CA ALA A 380 -4.41 1.46 28.86
C ALA A 380 -4.79 2.00 27.47
N ASP A 381 -3.81 2.49 26.70
CA ASP A 381 -4.06 3.08 25.37
C ASP A 381 -4.61 2.03 24.39
N LEU A 382 -4.01 0.83 24.37
CA LEU A 382 -4.52 -0.28 23.56
C LEU A 382 -5.91 -0.72 24.02
N TYR A 383 -6.13 -0.80 25.34
CA TYR A 383 -7.43 -1.17 25.89
C TYR A 383 -8.52 -0.20 25.42
N PHE A 384 -8.31 1.11 25.58
CA PHE A 384 -9.27 2.12 25.16
C PHE A 384 -9.45 2.17 23.65
N SER A 385 -8.38 2.00 22.87
CA SER A 385 -8.45 1.93 21.41
C SER A 385 -9.35 0.78 20.94
N TYR A 386 -9.17 -0.43 21.46
CA TYR A 386 -9.99 -1.58 21.06
C TYR A 386 -11.39 -1.55 21.66
N LYS A 387 -11.55 -1.00 22.87
CA LYS A 387 -12.87 -0.74 23.45
C LYS A 387 -13.67 0.19 22.52
N ASN A 388 -13.11 1.35 22.15
CA ASN A 388 -13.79 2.29 21.26
C ASN A 388 -14.12 1.66 19.90
N LEU A 389 -13.19 0.86 19.34
CA LEU A 389 -13.44 0.11 18.11
C LEU A 389 -14.61 -0.88 18.26
N TYR A 390 -14.66 -1.64 19.35
CA TYR A 390 -15.76 -2.56 19.66
C TYR A 390 -17.10 -1.82 19.77
N GLU A 391 -17.14 -0.75 20.55
CA GLU A 391 -18.38 0.01 20.78
C GLU A 391 -18.89 0.65 19.48
N SER A 392 -17.98 1.14 18.63
CA SER A 392 -18.30 1.71 17.32
C SER A 392 -18.81 0.67 16.32
N LEU A 393 -18.19 -0.52 16.26
CA LEU A 393 -18.56 -1.54 15.27
C LEU A 393 -19.85 -2.26 15.64
N PHE A 394 -20.12 -2.47 16.93
CA PHE A 394 -21.23 -3.31 17.39
C PHE A 394 -22.36 -2.54 18.08
N ASN A 395 -22.23 -1.22 18.27
CA ASN A 395 -23.20 -0.40 19.01
C ASN A 395 -23.55 -0.97 20.40
N LYS A 396 -22.57 -1.56 21.08
CA LYS A 396 -22.68 -2.12 22.43
C LYS A 396 -21.66 -1.44 23.34
N LYS A 397 -22.04 -1.06 24.55
CA LYS A 397 -21.07 -0.59 25.56
C LYS A 397 -20.37 -1.78 26.22
N LEU A 398 -19.05 -1.69 26.33
CA LEU A 398 -18.26 -2.67 27.07
C LEU A 398 -18.20 -2.23 28.55
N PHE A 399 -18.79 -3.03 29.43
CA PHE A 399 -18.85 -2.76 30.86
C PHE A 399 -17.52 -2.99 31.55
#